data_AF-U6SMM2-F1
#
_entry.id   AF-U6SMM2-F1
#
_cell.length_a   1.000
_cell.length_b   1.000
_cell.length_c   1.000
_cell.angle_alpha   90.00
_cell.angle_beta   90.00
_cell.angle_gamma   90.00
#
_symmetry.space_group_name_H-M   'P 1'
#
loop_
_entity.id
_entity.type
_entity.pdbx_description
1 polymer ?
#
loop_
_entity_poly.entity_id
_entity_poly.type
_entity_poly.pdbx_seq_one_letter_code
_entity_poly.pdbx_strand_id
1 'polypeptide(L)'
;MTQLKRESNPSPGFPAGFLPQHLGSNGQFLVTGTGNPLPTRDTQLFNELRTLKEEVQSLRTIINQLNNKPSSYVGYSSESKPSNVIKASSFYELDTGEAYLYDGSKWVVI
;
A
#
# COMPACT_ATOMS: atom_id res chain seq x y z
N MET A 1 24.04 19.88 0.03
CA MET A 1 23.78 21.26 0.52
C MET A 1 23.53 22.14 -0.68
N THR A 2 22.27 22.44 -1.00
CA THR A 2 21.94 23.35 -2.11
C THR A 2 21.97 24.77 -1.54
N GLN A 3 22.96 25.58 -1.92
CA GLN A 3 23.01 26.97 -1.48
C GLN A 3 21.88 27.76 -2.17
N LEU A 4 20.96 28.32 -1.40
CA LEU A 4 20.01 29.32 -1.88
C LEU A 4 20.82 30.53 -2.36
N LYS A 5 20.83 30.79 -3.67
CA LYS A 5 21.28 32.09 -4.20
C LYS A 5 20.35 33.15 -3.61
N ARG A 6 20.83 33.92 -2.63
CA ARG A 6 20.22 35.20 -2.29
C ARG A 6 20.38 36.07 -3.51
N GLU A 7 19.31 36.26 -4.29
CA GLU A 7 19.28 37.32 -5.29
C GLU A 7 19.56 38.61 -4.53
N SER A 8 20.72 39.19 -4.86
CA SER A 8 21.22 40.44 -4.34
C SER A 8 20.13 41.52 -4.45
N ASN A 9 20.01 42.34 -3.40
CA ASN A 9 19.15 43.53 -3.35
C ASN A 9 19.01 44.22 -4.71
N PRO A 10 17.82 44.76 -5.05
CA PRO A 10 17.62 45.47 -6.31
C PRO A 10 18.66 46.60 -6.46
N SER A 11 19.16 46.78 -7.70
CA SER A 11 20.12 47.86 -8.01
C SER A 11 19.63 49.21 -7.49
N PRO A 12 20.49 50.03 -6.89
CA PRO A 12 20.12 51.36 -6.41
C PRO A 12 19.57 52.20 -7.58
N GLY A 13 18.29 52.58 -7.52
CA GLY A 13 17.63 53.41 -8.54
C GLY A 13 16.27 52.91 -9.03
N PHE A 14 15.87 51.68 -8.71
CA PHE A 14 14.49 51.22 -8.89
C PHE A 14 13.66 51.57 -7.65
N PRO A 15 12.38 51.99 -7.80
CA PRO A 15 11.50 52.14 -6.64
C PRO A 15 11.53 50.83 -5.86
N ALA A 16 11.56 50.92 -4.52
CA ALA A 16 11.64 49.75 -3.64
C ALA A 16 10.49 48.77 -3.96
N GLY A 17 10.74 47.88 -4.91
CA GLY A 17 9.75 46.95 -5.43
C GLY A 17 9.60 45.84 -4.42
N PHE A 18 8.39 45.63 -3.95
CA PHE A 18 8.05 44.45 -3.16
C PHE A 18 8.47 43.20 -3.94
N LEU A 19 9.47 42.47 -3.44
CA LEU A 19 9.77 41.14 -3.97
C LEU A 19 8.53 40.26 -3.77
N PRO A 20 8.09 39.48 -4.77
CA PRO A 20 6.99 38.54 -4.58
C PRO A 20 7.32 37.55 -3.45
N GLN A 21 6.46 37.51 -2.44
CA GLN A 21 6.62 36.67 -1.25
C GLN A 21 5.38 35.80 -1.09
N HIS A 22 5.59 34.54 -0.74
CA HIS A 22 4.52 33.59 -0.43
C HIS A 22 4.72 33.03 0.97
N LEU A 23 3.63 32.86 1.72
CA LEU A 23 3.67 32.21 3.03
C LEU A 23 3.86 30.71 2.86
N GLY A 24 5.00 30.18 3.31
CA GLY A 24 5.29 28.75 3.34
C GLY A 24 4.49 28.00 4.39
N SER A 25 4.44 26.67 4.27
CA SER A 25 3.72 25.78 5.18
C SER A 25 4.23 25.79 6.63
N ASN A 26 5.46 26.25 6.85
CA ASN A 26 6.08 26.46 8.15
C ASN A 26 5.89 27.89 8.69
N GLY A 27 5.06 28.70 8.04
CA GLY A 27 4.81 30.10 8.41
C GLY A 27 5.93 31.08 8.03
N GLN A 28 6.95 30.65 7.29
CA GLN A 28 8.01 31.52 6.80
C GLN A 28 7.66 32.11 5.44
N PHE A 29 7.94 33.40 5.24
CA PHE A 29 7.82 34.02 3.92
C PHE A 29 8.96 33.56 3.01
N LEU A 30 8.60 32.95 1.88
CA LEU A 30 9.52 32.52 0.83
C LEU A 30 9.54 33.59 -0.25
N VAL A 31 10.73 34.10 -0.58
CA VAL A 31 10.93 34.98 -1.74
C VAL A 31 10.94 34.12 -2.99
N THR A 32 10.03 34.39 -3.93
CA THR A 32 9.84 33.56 -5.12
C THR A 32 9.91 34.41 -6.39
N GLY A 33 10.38 33.84 -7.48
CA GLY A 33 10.53 34.54 -8.76
C GLY A 33 10.92 33.57 -9.88
N THR A 34 11.23 34.08 -11.07
CA THR A 34 11.66 33.26 -12.22
C THR A 34 12.93 32.45 -11.92
N GLY A 35 13.84 32.99 -11.08
CA GLY A 35 15.06 32.30 -10.60
C GLY A 35 14.85 31.40 -9.37
N ASN A 36 13.69 31.49 -8.70
CA ASN A 36 13.33 30.68 -7.54
C ASN A 36 11.79 30.47 -7.52
N PRO A 37 11.24 29.65 -8.42
CA PRO A 37 9.80 29.44 -8.49
C PRO A 37 9.30 28.79 -7.19
N LEU A 38 8.03 29.01 -6.85
CA LEU A 38 7.41 28.24 -5.77
C LEU A 38 7.61 26.74 -6.03
N PRO A 39 7.91 25.95 -5.00
CA PRO A 39 7.80 24.50 -5.09
C PRO A 39 6.34 24.17 -5.44
N THR A 40 6.11 23.78 -6.69
CA THR A 40 4.81 23.28 -7.11
C THR A 40 4.74 21.80 -6.76
N ARG A 41 3.56 21.34 -6.36
CA ARG A 41 3.32 19.91 -6.19
C ARG A 41 3.48 19.24 -7.54
N ASP A 42 4.40 18.29 -7.64
CA ASP A 42 4.49 17.41 -8.79
C ASP A 42 3.25 16.51 -8.81
N THR A 43 2.31 16.84 -9.69
CA THR A 43 1.04 16.12 -9.83
C THR A 43 1.24 14.71 -10.35
N GLN A 44 2.26 14.49 -11.17
CA GLN A 44 2.60 13.17 -11.69
C GLN A 44 3.10 12.28 -10.57
N LEU A 45 4.11 12.74 -9.81
CA LEU A 45 4.65 12.00 -8.67
C LEU A 45 3.58 11.71 -7.62
N PHE A 46 2.69 12.66 -7.35
CA PHE A 46 1.59 12.44 -6.42
C PHE A 46 0.62 11.35 -6.91
N ASN A 47 0.28 11.36 -8.20
CA ASN A 47 -0.61 10.36 -8.78
C ASN A 47 0.03 8.98 -8.77
N GLU A 48 1.32 8.87 -9.12
CA GLU A 48 2.09 7.61 -9.04
C GLU A 48 2.11 7.06 -7.60
N LEU A 49 2.39 7.92 -6.61
CA LEU A 49 2.36 7.52 -5.19
C LEU A 49 0.98 7.05 -4.73
N ARG A 50 -0.09 7.66 -5.25
CA ARG A 50 -1.46 7.24 -4.96
C ARG A 50 -1.74 5.86 -5.55
N THR A 51 -1.43 5.66 -6.83
CA THR A 51 -1.61 4.37 -7.52
C THR A 51 -0.83 3.27 -6.80
N LEU A 52 0.43 3.51 -6.46
CA LEU A 52 1.25 2.53 -5.75
C LEU A 52 0.66 2.14 -4.38
N LYS A 53 0.10 3.11 -3.65
CA LYS A 53 -0.58 2.82 -2.37
C LYS A 53 -1.81 1.93 -2.57
N GLU A 54 -2.59 2.19 -3.63
CA GLU A 54 -3.77 1.39 -3.97
C GLU A 54 -3.38 -0.05 -4.32
N GLU A 55 -2.34 -0.22 -5.15
CA GLU A 55 -1.80 -1.55 -5.52
C GLU A 55 -1.32 -2.34 -4.30
N VAL A 56 -0.55 -1.72 -3.40
CA VAL A 56 -0.07 -2.38 -2.17
C VAL A 56 -1.23 -2.87 -1.29
N GLN A 57 -2.32 -2.10 -1.20
CA GLN A 57 -3.49 -2.54 -0.42
C GLN A 57 -4.23 -3.70 -1.09
N SER A 58 -4.34 -3.68 -2.42
CA SER A 58 -4.91 -4.80 -3.18
C SER A 58 -4.09 -6.08 -2.97
N LEU A 59 -2.76 -6.01 -3.09
CA LEU A 59 -1.87 -7.15 -2.87
C LEU A 59 -2.00 -7.73 -1.46
N ARG A 60 -2.08 -6.88 -0.43
CA ARG A 60 -2.33 -7.33 0.95
C ARG A 60 -3.64 -8.12 1.08
N THR A 61 -4.68 -7.63 0.43
CA THR A 61 -5.99 -8.29 0.44
C THR A 61 -5.92 -9.65 -0.24
N ILE A 62 -5.28 -9.74 -1.41
CA ILE A 62 -5.08 -10.99 -2.15
C ILE A 62 -4.28 -11.99 -1.32
N ILE A 63 -3.17 -11.57 -0.70
CA ILE A 63 -2.35 -12.44 0.16
C ILE A 63 -3.18 -13.00 1.32
N ASN A 64 -3.98 -12.16 1.97
CA ASN A 64 -4.86 -12.62 3.05
C ASN A 64 -5.91 -13.62 2.57
N GLN A 65 -6.47 -13.44 1.38
CA GLN A 65 -7.40 -14.40 0.80
C GLN A 65 -6.72 -15.73 0.47
N LEU A 66 -5.51 -15.71 -0.09
CA LEU A 66 -4.74 -16.91 -0.41
C LEU A 66 -4.35 -17.69 0.86
N ASN A 67 -3.91 -16.99 1.91
CA ASN A 67 -3.53 -17.60 3.19
C ASN A 67 -4.72 -18.20 3.95
N ASN A 68 -5.95 -17.77 3.65
CA ASN A 68 -7.17 -18.26 4.30
C ASN A 68 -8.06 -19.05 3.34
N LYS A 69 -7.52 -19.52 2.21
CA LYS A 69 -8.29 -20.29 1.25
C LYS A 69 -8.38 -21.76 1.71
N PRO A 70 -9.57 -22.28 2.03
CA PRO A 70 -9.74 -23.69 2.35
C PRO A 70 -9.40 -24.56 1.13
N SER A 71 -8.86 -25.74 1.39
CA SER A 71 -8.51 -26.72 0.36
C SER A 71 -9.45 -27.91 0.41
N SER A 72 -9.61 -28.58 -0.73
CA SER A 72 -10.38 -29.83 -0.84
C SER A 72 -9.45 -30.99 -1.13
N TYR A 73 -9.61 -32.07 -0.38
CA TYR A 73 -8.79 -33.27 -0.45
C TYR A 73 -9.66 -34.50 -0.69
N VAL A 74 -9.06 -35.55 -1.21
CA VAL A 74 -9.67 -36.87 -1.36
C VAL A 74 -8.65 -37.92 -0.94
N GLY A 75 -9.12 -39.04 -0.40
CA GLY A 75 -8.27 -40.17 -0.03
C GLY A 75 -9.08 -41.36 0.45
N TYR A 76 -8.40 -42.36 1.00
CA TYR A 76 -9.03 -43.54 1.59
C TYR A 76 -9.12 -43.43 3.12
N SER A 77 -10.08 -44.14 3.73
CA SER A 77 -10.25 -44.17 5.20
C SER A 77 -9.03 -44.71 5.97
N SER A 78 -8.18 -45.50 5.31
CA SER A 78 -6.92 -46.03 5.86
C SER A 78 -5.75 -45.04 5.84
N GLU A 79 -5.89 -43.91 5.14
CA GLU A 79 -4.86 -42.89 5.03
C GLU A 79 -5.00 -41.85 6.14
N SER A 80 -3.86 -41.28 6.56
CA SER A 80 -3.89 -40.18 7.52
C SER A 80 -4.39 -38.91 6.85
N LYS A 81 -5.42 -38.29 7.45
CA LYS A 81 -5.94 -37.00 6.98
C LYS A 81 -4.86 -35.89 7.12
N PRO A 82 -4.84 -34.87 6.24
CA PRO A 82 -3.87 -33.78 6.32
C PRO A 82 -3.91 -33.02 7.66
N SER A 83 -2.75 -32.58 8.15
CA SER A 83 -2.59 -31.93 9.46
C SER A 83 -2.36 -30.41 9.40
N ASN A 84 -1.82 -29.89 8.30
CA ASN A 84 -1.57 -28.44 8.11
C ASN A 84 -2.67 -27.81 7.25
N VAL A 85 -3.91 -27.92 7.70
CA VAL A 85 -5.10 -27.46 6.96
C VAL A 85 -5.75 -26.26 7.60
N ILE A 86 -6.30 -25.40 6.75
CA ILE A 86 -7.06 -24.22 7.18
C ILE A 86 -8.48 -24.66 7.52
N LYS A 87 -9.09 -24.01 8.50
CA LYS A 87 -10.51 -24.20 8.84
C LYS A 87 -11.40 -24.12 7.59
N ALA A 88 -12.44 -24.95 7.57
CA ALA A 88 -13.35 -25.18 6.45
C ALA A 88 -12.74 -25.88 5.22
N SER A 89 -11.50 -26.39 5.30
CA SER A 89 -11.00 -27.37 4.33
C SER A 89 -11.84 -28.65 4.40
N SER A 90 -12.00 -29.34 3.28
CA SER A 90 -12.80 -30.56 3.18
C SER A 90 -11.97 -31.77 2.78
N PHE A 91 -12.38 -32.96 3.21
CA PHE A 91 -11.78 -34.23 2.83
C PHE A 91 -12.90 -35.23 2.53
N TYR A 92 -12.81 -35.93 1.40
CA TYR A 92 -13.77 -36.97 1.02
C TYR A 92 -13.10 -38.34 0.95
N GLU A 93 -13.68 -39.31 1.65
CA GLU A 93 -13.24 -40.70 1.64
C GLU A 93 -13.86 -41.47 0.47
N LEU A 94 -13.01 -42.03 -0.39
CA LEU A 94 -13.43 -42.70 -1.63
C LEU A 94 -14.05 -44.09 -1.40
N ASP A 95 -13.69 -44.75 -0.31
CA ASP A 95 -14.12 -46.11 0.04
C ASP A 95 -15.35 -46.15 0.95
N THR A 96 -15.45 -45.22 1.91
CA THR A 96 -16.58 -45.13 2.83
C THR A 96 -17.69 -44.20 2.32
N GLY A 97 -17.34 -43.26 1.44
CA GLY A 97 -18.24 -42.20 0.98
C GLY A 97 -18.45 -41.08 2.01
N GLU A 98 -17.68 -41.05 3.09
CA GLU A 98 -17.81 -40.05 4.14
C GLU A 98 -17.14 -38.73 3.74
N ALA A 99 -17.82 -37.62 4.03
CA ALA A 99 -17.29 -36.28 3.87
C ALA A 99 -16.92 -35.69 5.23
N TYR A 100 -15.79 -35.00 5.27
CA TYR A 100 -15.26 -34.38 6.47
C TYR A 100 -15.01 -32.89 6.22
N LEU A 101 -15.24 -32.08 7.25
CA LEU A 101 -14.87 -30.66 7.30
C LEU A 101 -13.91 -30.42 8.46
N TYR A 102 -12.83 -29.68 8.21
CA TYR A 102 -11.89 -29.29 9.25
C TYR A 102 -12.43 -28.09 10.04
N ASP A 103 -12.69 -28.24 11.33
CA ASP A 103 -13.29 -27.19 12.17
C ASP A 103 -12.27 -26.13 12.66
N GLY A 104 -10.98 -26.33 12.37
CA GLY A 104 -9.86 -25.53 12.86
C GLY A 104 -9.02 -26.26 13.92
N SER A 105 -9.43 -27.45 14.36
CA SER A 105 -8.69 -28.29 15.29
C SER A 105 -8.70 -29.76 14.90
N LYS A 106 -9.82 -30.28 14.39
CA LYS A 106 -9.98 -31.67 13.96
C LYS A 106 -10.89 -31.81 12.74
N TRP A 107 -10.83 -32.97 12.11
CA TRP A 107 -11.75 -33.37 11.05
C TRP A 107 -13.07 -33.87 11.67
N VAL A 108 -14.19 -33.35 11.19
CA VAL A 108 -15.54 -33.67 11.66
C VAL A 108 -16.37 -34.16 10.47
N VAL A 109 -17.08 -35.29 10.63
CA VAL A 109 -18.01 -35.82 9.61
C VAL A 109 -19.19 -34.85 9.44
N ILE A 110 -19.65 -34.67 8.20
CA ILE A 110 -20.77 -33.78 7.83
C ILE A 110 -21.89 -34.51 7.08
#